data_AF-A0A5X0ZGV2-F1
#
_entry.id   AF-A0A5X0ZGV2-F1
#
_cell.length_a   1.000
_cell.length_b   1.000
_cell.length_c   1.000
_cell.angle_alpha   90.00
_cell.angle_beta   90.00
_cell.angle_gamma   90.00
#
_symmetry.space_group_name_H-M   'P 1'
#
loop_
_entity.id
_entity.type
_entity.pdbx_description
1 polymer ?
#
loop_
_entity_poly.entity_id
_entity_poly.type
_entity_poly.pdbx_seq_one_letter_code
_entity_poly.pdbx_strand_id
1 'polypeptide(L)'
;MIRLIEIYSRLEAVDGFLALMLQQPENYRERIIHDRIVGFVEYVDSVNSAVWGQQRQGKLCDFDTRYILPAISEIWLQVNRELTGNNKPLYELAR
;
A
#
# COMPACT_ATOMS: atom_id res chain seq x y z
N MET A 1 39.39 -5.07 -38.98
CA MET A 1 38.94 -5.88 -37.82
C MET A 1 38.52 -5.04 -36.62
N ILE A 2 39.27 -4.01 -36.21
CA ILE A 2 38.98 -3.19 -35.02
C ILE A 2 37.57 -2.55 -35.04
N ARG A 3 37.16 -1.99 -36.18
CA ARG A 3 35.83 -1.35 -36.33
C ARG A 3 34.65 -2.30 -36.18
N LEU A 4 34.80 -3.58 -36.55
CA LEU A 4 33.71 -4.55 -36.38
C LEU A 4 33.53 -4.90 -34.91
N ILE A 5 34.63 -5.10 -34.18
CA ILE A 5 34.62 -5.41 -32.75
C ILE A 5 33.96 -4.27 -31.97
N GLU A 6 34.29 -3.01 -32.28
CA GLU A 6 33.63 -1.85 -31.66
C GLU A 6 32.12 -1.79 -31.93
N ILE A 7 31.67 -2.16 -33.14
CA ILE A 7 30.24 -2.18 -33.46
C ILE A 7 29.52 -3.23 -32.62
N TYR A 8 30.09 -4.44 -32.49
CA TYR A 8 29.49 -5.50 -31.68
C TYR A 8 29.53 -5.21 -30.18
N SER A 9 30.62 -4.64 -29.66
CA SER A 9 30.70 -4.24 -28.24
C SER A 9 29.71 -3.13 -27.91
N ARG A 10 29.44 -2.21 -28.84
CA ARG A 10 28.40 -1.18 -28.66
C ARG A 10 26.99 -1.77 -28.72
N LEU A 11 26.77 -2.77 -29.56
CA LEU A 11 25.48 -3.49 -29.63
C LEU A 11 25.21 -4.22 -28.31
N GLU A 12 26.20 -4.94 -27.79
CA GLU A 12 26.11 -5.66 -26.51
C GLU A 12 25.84 -4.72 -25.32
N ALA A 13 26.47 -3.54 -25.33
CA ALA A 13 26.19 -2.50 -24.33
C ALA A 13 24.76 -1.93 -24.42
N VAL A 14 24.22 -1.81 -25.64
CA VAL A 14 22.83 -1.37 -25.87
C VAL A 14 21.84 -2.46 -25.43
N ASP A 15 22.13 -3.73 -25.71
CA ASP A 15 21.30 -4.86 -25.28
C ASP A 15 21.30 -5.01 -23.75
N GLY A 16 22.45 -4.83 -23.09
CA GLY A 16 22.55 -4.79 -21.63
C GLY A 16 21.78 -3.62 -21.00
N PHE A 17 21.80 -2.45 -21.64
CA PHE A 17 21.02 -1.28 -21.20
C PHE A 17 19.51 -1.51 -21.35
N LEU A 18 19.06 -2.10 -22.46
CA LEU A 18 17.67 -2.49 -22.67
C LEU A 18 17.20 -3.54 -21.67
N ALA A 19 18.03 -4.54 -21.36
CA ALA A 19 17.71 -5.56 -20.34
C ALA A 19 17.53 -4.95 -18.94
N LEU A 20 18.37 -3.98 -18.55
CA LEU A 20 18.23 -3.25 -17.29
C LEU A 20 16.95 -2.39 -17.24
N MET A 21 16.63 -1.71 -18.33
CA MET A 21 15.39 -0.92 -18.45
C MET A 21 14.13 -1.79 -18.41
N LEU A 22 14.19 -3.03 -18.92
CA LEU A 22 13.09 -4.00 -18.89
C LEU A 22 12.96 -4.71 -17.54
N GLN A 23 14.02 -4.80 -16.73
CA GLN A 23 13.99 -5.46 -15.41
C GLN A 23 13.42 -4.59 -14.28
N GLN A 24 13.41 -3.26 -14.41
CA GLN A 24 13.07 -2.35 -13.31
C GLN A 24 11.66 -1.72 -13.24
N PRO A 25 10.77 -1.81 -14.25
CA PRO A 25 9.48 -1.11 -14.15
C PRO A 25 8.53 -1.77 -13.14
N GLU A 26 8.60 -3.10 -12.97
CA GLU A 26 7.77 -3.85 -12.02
C GLU A 26 8.16 -3.51 -10.57
N ASN A 27 9.44 -3.64 -10.21
CA ASN A 27 9.94 -3.34 -8.86
C ASN A 27 9.67 -1.88 -8.43
N TYR A 28 9.83 -0.92 -9.34
CA TYR A 28 9.55 0.48 -9.05
C TYR A 28 8.05 0.74 -8.85
N ARG A 29 7.19 0.10 -9.66
CA ARG A 29 5.73 0.19 -9.51
C ARG A 29 5.25 -0.47 -8.24
N GLU A 30 5.74 -1.65 -7.90
CA GLU A 30 5.43 -2.35 -6.64
C GLU A 30 5.79 -1.49 -5.43
N ARG A 31 6.98 -0.87 -5.44
CA ARG A 31 7.40 0.03 -4.37
C ARG A 31 6.48 1.24 -4.22
N ILE A 32 6.09 1.88 -5.33
CA ILE A 32 5.14 3.01 -5.29
C ILE A 32 3.78 2.57 -4.74
N ILE A 33 3.29 1.40 -5.15
CA ILE A 33 2.01 0.85 -4.67
C ILE A 33 2.09 0.57 -3.18
N HIS A 34 3.17 -0.08 -2.73
CA HIS A 34 3.43 -0.35 -1.33
C HIS A 34 3.47 0.94 -0.49
N ASP A 35 4.25 1.94 -0.91
CA ASP A 35 4.37 3.22 -0.20
C ASP A 35 3.02 3.94 -0.10
N ARG A 36 2.19 3.88 -1.15
CA ARG A 36 0.82 4.42 -1.12
C ARG A 36 -0.09 3.66 -0.17
N ILE A 37 -0.01 2.33 -0.14
CA ILE A 37 -0.79 1.50 0.79
C ILE A 37 -0.38 1.82 2.23
N VAL A 38 0.91 1.89 2.52
CA VAL A 38 1.41 2.27 3.86
C VAL A 38 0.89 3.65 4.26
N GLY A 39 1.01 4.66 3.40
CA GLY A 39 0.49 6.00 3.69
C GLY A 39 -1.03 6.03 3.90
N PHE A 40 -1.78 5.19 3.19
CA PHE A 40 -3.22 5.04 3.41
C PHE A 40 -3.54 4.41 4.77
N VAL A 41 -2.81 3.38 5.18
CA VAL A 41 -2.97 2.75 6.51
C VAL A 41 -2.72 3.75 7.62
N GLU A 42 -1.60 4.47 7.54
CA GLU A 42 -1.22 5.49 8.52
C GLU A 42 -2.28 6.60 8.61
N TYR A 43 -2.83 7.02 7.47
CA TYR A 43 -3.91 8.00 7.45
C TYR A 43 -5.18 7.50 8.14
N VAL A 44 -5.62 6.28 7.83
CA VAL A 44 -6.79 5.66 8.47
C VAL A 44 -6.59 5.51 9.98
N ASP A 45 -5.41 5.09 10.42
CA ASP A 45 -5.05 4.99 11.85
C ASP A 45 -5.09 6.35 12.56
N SER A 46 -4.54 7.39 11.91
CA SER A 46 -4.57 8.76 12.40
C SER A 46 -6.01 9.28 12.57
N VAL A 47 -6.86 9.08 11.56
CA VAL A 47 -8.27 9.49 11.60
C VAL A 47 -9.02 8.74 12.69
N ASN A 48 -8.85 7.42 12.79
CA ASN A 48 -9.50 6.61 13.82
C ASN A 48 -9.10 7.08 15.23
N SER A 49 -7.80 7.29 15.45
CA SER A 49 -7.26 7.80 16.72
C SER A 49 -7.81 9.18 17.08
N ALA A 50 -7.90 10.08 16.09
CA ALA A 50 -8.42 11.42 16.29
C ALA A 50 -9.90 11.42 16.69
N VAL A 51 -10.74 10.63 16.00
CA VAL A 51 -12.19 10.56 16.27
C VAL A 51 -12.46 9.90 17.63
N TRP A 52 -11.73 8.85 17.99
CA TRP A 52 -11.78 8.29 19.34
C TRP A 52 -11.31 9.28 20.41
N GLY A 53 -10.31 10.11 20.10
CA GLY A 53 -9.87 11.22 20.95
C GLY A 53 -10.98 12.24 21.20
N GLN A 54 -11.71 12.65 20.15
CA GLN A 54 -12.87 13.53 20.27
C GLN A 54 -13.98 12.88 21.13
N GLN A 55 -14.22 11.58 20.95
CA GLN A 55 -15.23 10.86 21.73
C GLN A 55 -14.90 10.85 23.22
N ARG A 56 -13.65 10.54 23.58
CA ARG A 56 -13.19 10.55 24.99
C ARG A 56 -13.30 11.92 25.64
N GLN A 57 -13.21 12.98 24.85
CA GLN A 57 -13.38 14.36 25.29
C GLN A 57 -14.85 14.80 25.31
N GLY A 58 -15.80 13.94 24.92
CA GLY A 58 -17.22 14.27 24.82
C GLY A 58 -17.54 15.32 23.76
N LYS A 59 -16.70 15.43 22.72
CA LYS A 59 -16.83 16.45 21.66
C LYS A 59 -17.63 15.98 20.45
N LEU A 60 -17.94 14.69 20.37
CA LEU A 60 -18.80 14.15 19.32
C LEU A 60 -20.26 14.36 19.68
N CYS A 61 -21.09 14.71 18.70
CA CYS A 61 -22.53 14.74 18.91
C CYS A 61 -23.13 13.32 18.87
N ASP A 62 -24.41 13.21 19.21
CA ASP A 62 -25.13 11.92 19.20
C ASP A 62 -25.11 11.27 17.81
N PHE A 63 -25.20 12.07 16.75
CA PHE A 63 -25.11 11.59 15.37
C PHE A 63 -23.72 11.01 15.09
N ASP A 64 -22.66 11.72 15.46
CA ASP A 64 -21.28 11.26 15.24
C ASP A 64 -21.00 9.96 16.00
N THR A 65 -21.43 9.89 17.26
CA THR A 65 -21.29 8.69 18.10
C THR A 65 -22.04 7.50 17.52
N ARG A 66 -23.23 7.73 16.96
CA ARG A 66 -24.11 6.65 16.47
C ARG A 66 -23.74 6.15 15.08
N TYR A 67 -23.19 7.01 14.22
CA TYR A 67 -23.01 6.69 12.80
C TYR A 67 -21.56 6.85 12.32
N ILE A 68 -20.87 7.92 12.72
CA ILE A 68 -19.53 8.25 12.20
C ILE A 68 -18.44 7.43 12.89
N LEU A 69 -18.44 7.41 14.23
CA LEU A 69 -17.46 6.67 15.03
C LEU A 69 -17.47 5.16 14.73
N PRO A 70 -18.64 4.48 14.64
CA PRO A 70 -18.68 3.07 14.25
C PRO A 70 -18.18 2.84 12.82
N ALA A 71 -18.53 3.69 11.87
CA ALA A 71 -18.08 3.55 10.47
C ALA A 71 -16.56 3.70 10.34
N ILE A 72 -15.96 4.69 11.01
CA ILE A 72 -14.51 4.89 11.00
C ILE A 72 -13.79 3.74 11.70
N SER A 73 -14.36 3.23 12.80
CA SER A 73 -13.81 2.07 13.49
C SER A 73 -13.86 0.80 12.64
N GLU A 74 -14.94 0.59 11.87
CA GLU A 74 -15.07 -0.55 10.95
C GLU A 74 -14.05 -0.45 9.80
N ILE A 75 -13.88 0.73 9.20
CA ILE A 75 -12.85 0.96 8.16
C ILE A 75 -11.46 0.65 8.71
N TRP A 76 -11.13 1.15 9.90
CA TRP A 76 -9.84 0.87 10.55
C TRP A 76 -9.65 -0.62 10.84
N LEU A 77 -10.69 -1.31 11.31
CA LEU A 77 -10.64 -2.76 11.55
C LEU A 77 -10.43 -3.54 10.25
N GLN A 78 -11.12 -3.18 9.17
CA GLN A 78 -10.98 -3.85 7.88
C GLN A 78 -9.59 -3.63 7.29
N VAL A 79 -9.10 -2.39 7.28
CA VAL A 79 -7.75 -2.05 6.81
C VAL A 79 -6.69 -2.81 7.60
N ASN A 80 -6.80 -2.89 8.93
CA ASN A 80 -5.87 -3.67 9.75
C ASN A 80 -6.03 -5.18 9.57
N ARG A 81 -7.22 -5.72 9.32
CA ARG A 81 -7.38 -7.16 9.08
C ARG A 81 -6.77 -7.58 7.75
N GLU A 82 -7.04 -6.81 6.69
CA GLU A 82 -6.56 -7.10 5.34
C GLU A 82 -5.04 -6.93 5.23
N LEU A 83 -4.43 -6.07 6.05
CA LEU A 83 -3.00 -5.73 5.93
C LEU A 83 -2.12 -6.29 7.08
N THR A 84 -2.66 -6.52 8.27
CA THR A 84 -1.88 -6.99 9.46
C THR A 84 -1.91 -8.50 9.65
N GLY A 85 -2.76 -9.25 8.94
CA GLY A 85 -2.53 -10.68 8.72
C GLY A 85 -3.75 -11.59 8.88
N ASN A 86 -4.13 -12.25 7.79
CA ASN A 86 -3.94 -13.69 7.58
C ASN A 86 -4.60 -14.01 6.24
N ASN A 87 -3.89 -14.71 5.35
CA ASN A 87 -4.44 -15.33 4.13
C ASN A 87 -5.45 -16.44 4.44
N LYS A 88 -6.25 -16.32 5.51
CA LYS A 88 -7.36 -17.22 5.78
C LYS A 88 -8.65 -16.55 5.34
N PRO A 89 -9.29 -17.03 4.26
CA PRO A 89 -10.57 -16.49 3.83
C PRO A 89 -11.59 -16.62 4.96
N LEU A 90 -12.45 -15.61 5.06
CA LEU A 90 -13.54 -15.48 6.04
C LEU A 90 -14.48 -16.69 6.14
N TYR A 91 -14.39 -17.65 5.19
CA TYR A 91 -15.15 -18.89 5.16
C TYR A 91 -14.85 -19.85 6.33
N GLU A 92 -13.67 -19.77 6.96
CA GLU A 92 -13.31 -20.70 8.06
C GLU A 92 -13.81 -20.27 9.46
N LEU A 93 -14.35 -19.06 9.62
CA LEU A 93 -14.88 -18.57 10.91
C LEU A 93 -16.39 -18.78 11.07
N ALA A 94 -17.04 -19.41 10.11
CA ALA A 94 -18.48 -19.69 10.11
C ALA A 94 -18.83 -21.15 10.45
N ARG A 95 -18.00 -21.84 11.25
CA ARG A 95 -18.27 -23.23 11.69
C ARG A 95 -18.38 -23.35 13.20
#